data_AF-A0A354SH89-F1
#
_entry.id   AF-A0A354SH89-F1
#
_cell.length_a   1.000
_cell.length_b   1.000
_cell.length_c   1.000
_cell.angle_alpha   90.00
_cell.angle_beta   90.00
_cell.angle_gamma   90.00
#
_symmetry.space_group_name_H-M   'P 1'
#
loop_
_entity.id
_entity.type
_entity.pdbx_description
1 polymer ?
#
loop_
_entity_poly.entity_id
_entity_poly.type
_entity_poly.pdbx_seq_one_letter_code
_entity_poly.pdbx_strand_id
1 'polypeptide(L)'
;MGNMTHNAKECHTTFDEGEKEEVGLCILPWAHSFGLTAGLHTYIFGGWSLAFAESADKLVANFSEVKPNHMSAVPRVFNIIYDKIQQGVAADPVKKQFFDAACAEAVKNRGLAEKTKDFKDLDALVFSQIWAIFGGRLKHVVTGGAKMKPEIAMFFSDVGVPTYDGYGLSETSPVISNNSPGRGNKYGEQLTTLYKD
;
A
#
# COMPACT_ATOMS: atom_id res chain seq x y z
N MET A 1 -24.51 5.77 -11.34
CA MET A 1 -23.13 5.87 -11.86
C MET A 1 -22.33 7.02 -11.26
N GLY A 2 -22.92 8.14 -10.82
CA GLY A 2 -22.15 9.28 -10.27
C GLY A 2 -21.24 8.96 -9.06
N ASN A 3 -21.65 8.03 -8.19
CA ASN A 3 -20.90 7.75 -6.95
C ASN A 3 -19.54 7.08 -7.19
N MET A 4 -19.41 6.18 -8.18
CA MET A 4 -18.12 5.56 -8.51
C MET A 4 -17.16 6.55 -9.18
N THR A 5 -17.67 7.42 -10.04
CA THR A 5 -16.88 8.53 -10.62
C THR A 5 -16.43 9.50 -9.54
N HIS A 6 -17.28 9.78 -8.55
CA HIS A 6 -16.91 10.61 -7.41
C HIS A 6 -15.79 9.96 -6.58
N ASN A 7 -15.88 8.65 -6.32
CA ASN A 7 -14.81 7.89 -5.66
C ASN A 7 -13.49 7.98 -6.42
N ALA A 8 -13.50 7.79 -7.75
CA ALA A 8 -12.31 7.89 -8.59
C ALA A 8 -11.68 9.29 -8.53
N LYS A 9 -12.50 10.35 -8.64
CA LYS A 9 -12.03 11.74 -8.52
C LYS A 9 -11.44 12.04 -7.15
N GLU A 10 -12.06 11.52 -6.09
CA GLU A 10 -11.59 11.72 -4.72
C GLU A 10 -10.26 11.01 -4.48
N CYS A 11 -10.09 9.78 -4.97
CA CYS A 11 -8.80 9.07 -4.96
C CYS A 11 -7.71 9.93 -5.62
N HIS A 12 -7.94 10.36 -6.86
CA HIS A 12 -6.97 11.17 -7.59
C HIS A 12 -6.59 12.46 -6.84
N THR A 13 -7.56 13.12 -6.19
CA THR A 13 -7.32 14.38 -5.47
C THR A 13 -6.57 14.16 -4.15
N THR A 14 -6.89 13.09 -3.43
CA THR A 14 -6.39 12.87 -2.06
C THR A 14 -5.06 12.13 -2.01
N PHE A 15 -4.70 11.42 -3.08
CA PHE A 15 -3.43 10.71 -3.21
C PHE A 15 -2.37 11.49 -4.00
N ASP A 16 -2.71 12.70 -4.47
CA ASP A 16 -1.83 13.57 -5.27
C ASP A 16 -1.20 12.78 -6.43
N GLU A 17 -2.04 12.00 -7.11
CA GLU A 17 -1.60 11.11 -8.18
C GLU A 17 -1.28 11.96 -9.42
N GLY A 18 -0.10 11.76 -10.00
CA GLY A 18 0.42 12.63 -11.06
C GLY A 18 -0.26 12.38 -12.41
N GLU A 19 -0.28 13.41 -13.27
CA GLU A 19 -0.85 13.32 -14.63
C GLU A 19 0.01 12.52 -15.64
N LYS A 20 1.17 12.00 -15.23
CA LYS A 20 2.13 11.33 -16.13
C LYS A 20 1.81 9.85 -16.29
N GLU A 21 2.50 9.20 -17.23
CA GLU A 21 2.41 7.77 -17.60
C GLU A 21 2.67 6.80 -16.43
N GLU A 22 1.76 6.78 -15.46
CA GLU A 22 1.80 5.84 -14.35
C GLU A 22 1.22 4.49 -14.82
N VAL A 23 1.73 3.42 -14.23
CA VAL A 23 1.15 2.09 -14.37
C VAL A 23 0.96 1.47 -13.01
N GLY A 24 -0.19 0.84 -12.82
CA GLY A 24 -0.48 0.05 -11.64
C GLY A 24 -0.65 -1.43 -11.94
N LEU A 25 -0.73 -2.22 -10.88
CA LEU A 25 -0.90 -3.67 -10.96
C LEU A 25 -2.27 -4.08 -10.39
N CYS A 26 -3.13 -4.61 -11.25
CA CYS A 26 -4.44 -5.12 -10.88
C CYS A 26 -4.34 -6.55 -10.39
N ILE A 27 -4.66 -6.75 -9.11
CA ILE A 27 -4.76 -8.09 -8.49
C ILE A 27 -6.19 -8.41 -8.03
N LEU A 28 -7.10 -7.43 -8.12
CA LEU A 28 -8.45 -7.53 -7.63
C LEU A 28 -9.42 -7.84 -8.79
N PRO A 29 -10.34 -8.81 -8.65
CA PRO A 29 -11.35 -9.05 -9.66
C PRO A 29 -12.27 -7.84 -9.85
N TRP A 30 -12.56 -7.48 -11.09
CA TRP A 30 -13.52 -6.42 -11.41
C TRP A 30 -14.98 -6.82 -11.18
N ALA A 31 -15.25 -8.09 -10.86
CA ALA A 31 -16.55 -8.53 -10.36
C ALA A 31 -16.89 -7.93 -8.99
N HIS A 32 -15.89 -7.44 -8.24
CA HIS A 32 -16.09 -6.73 -6.98
C HIS A 32 -16.00 -5.22 -7.18
N SER A 33 -16.92 -4.50 -6.54
CA SER A 33 -17.03 -3.04 -6.64
C SER A 33 -15.72 -2.31 -6.32
N PHE A 34 -14.97 -2.76 -5.30
CA PHE A 34 -13.66 -2.17 -4.96
C PHE A 34 -12.64 -2.32 -6.09
N GLY A 35 -12.48 -3.53 -6.64
CA GLY A 35 -11.58 -3.77 -7.78
C GLY A 35 -12.01 -3.01 -9.03
N LEU A 36 -13.33 -2.91 -9.28
CA LEU A 36 -13.87 -2.15 -10.40
C LEU A 36 -13.67 -0.63 -10.25
N THR A 37 -13.89 -0.07 -9.07
CA THR A 37 -13.71 1.38 -8.88
C THR A 37 -12.23 1.74 -8.83
N ALA A 38 -11.46 1.09 -7.95
CA ALA A 38 -10.05 1.42 -7.76
C ALA A 38 -9.18 1.00 -8.95
N GLY A 39 -9.48 -0.13 -9.59
CA GLY A 39 -8.67 -0.66 -10.71
C GLY A 39 -9.08 -0.15 -12.09
N LEU A 40 -10.37 0.12 -12.35
CA LEU A 40 -10.83 0.58 -13.67
C LEU A 40 -11.16 2.07 -13.68
N HIS A 41 -12.05 2.52 -12.80
CA HIS A 41 -12.56 3.90 -12.87
C HIS A 41 -11.49 4.93 -12.52
N THR A 42 -10.69 4.69 -11.47
CA THR A 42 -9.59 5.59 -11.09
C THR A 42 -8.54 5.70 -12.19
N TYR A 43 -8.20 4.59 -12.85
CA TYR A 43 -7.17 4.57 -13.90
C TYR A 43 -7.64 5.24 -15.19
N ILE A 44 -8.91 5.03 -15.58
CA ILE A 44 -9.51 5.77 -16.69
C ILE A 44 -9.54 7.27 -16.37
N PHE A 45 -9.89 7.63 -15.13
CA PHE A 45 -9.94 9.03 -14.71
C PHE A 45 -8.56 9.69 -14.73
N GLY A 46 -7.52 9.00 -14.26
CA GLY A 46 -6.13 9.49 -14.26
C GLY A 46 -5.39 9.36 -15.60
N GLY A 47 -5.95 8.66 -16.59
CA GLY A 47 -5.28 8.40 -17.86
C GLY A 47 -4.09 7.44 -17.75
N TRP A 48 -4.11 6.54 -16.77
CA TRP A 48 -3.01 5.61 -16.46
C TRP A 48 -3.16 4.25 -17.12
N SER A 49 -2.05 3.52 -17.18
CA SER A 49 -2.03 2.12 -17.62
C SER A 49 -2.28 1.16 -16.46
N LEU A 50 -2.90 0.02 -16.74
CA LEU A 50 -3.13 -1.02 -15.74
C LEU A 50 -2.66 -2.38 -16.30
N ALA A 51 -1.70 -2.99 -15.62
CA ALA A 51 -1.29 -4.36 -15.90
C ALA A 51 -2.10 -5.33 -15.03
N PHE A 52 -2.46 -6.50 -15.56
CA PHE A 52 -3.16 -7.53 -14.80
C PHE A 52 -2.18 -8.56 -14.28
N ALA A 53 -2.24 -8.85 -12.98
CA ALA A 53 -1.48 -9.95 -12.43
C ALA A 53 -2.06 -11.28 -12.93
N GLU A 54 -1.16 -12.21 -13.28
CA GLU A 54 -1.55 -13.52 -13.80
C GLU A 54 -2.16 -14.41 -12.70
N SER A 55 -1.63 -14.30 -11.48
CA SER A 55 -2.09 -15.02 -10.30
C SER A 55 -1.42 -14.44 -9.04
N ALA A 56 -1.96 -14.78 -7.86
CA ALA A 56 -1.35 -14.39 -6.59
C ALA A 56 0.06 -14.97 -6.40
N ASP A 57 0.36 -16.14 -6.97
CA ASP A 57 1.66 -16.80 -6.84
C ASP A 57 2.75 -16.14 -7.69
N LYS A 58 2.37 -15.52 -8.81
CA LYS A 58 3.28 -14.79 -9.70
C LYS A 58 3.46 -13.32 -9.33
N LEU A 59 2.88 -12.88 -8.22
CA LEU A 59 2.80 -11.46 -7.87
C LEU A 59 4.18 -10.77 -7.81
N VAL A 60 5.20 -11.43 -7.25
CA VAL A 60 6.58 -10.88 -7.19
C VAL A 60 7.22 -10.73 -8.57
N ALA A 61 6.98 -11.70 -9.46
CA ALA A 61 7.46 -11.60 -10.85
C ALA A 61 6.75 -10.45 -11.58
N ASN A 62 5.43 -10.32 -11.41
CA ASN A 62 4.64 -9.25 -12.01
C ASN A 62 5.07 -7.87 -11.48
N PHE A 63 5.40 -7.74 -10.19
CA PHE A 63 5.98 -6.50 -9.65
C PHE A 63 7.31 -6.14 -10.31
N SER A 64 8.18 -7.12 -10.54
CA SER A 64 9.49 -6.87 -11.16
C SER A 64 9.39 -6.46 -12.63
N GLU A 65 8.43 -7.02 -13.35
CA GLU A 65 8.16 -6.72 -14.77
C GLU A 65 7.46 -5.37 -14.96
N VAL A 66 6.34 -5.18 -14.27
CA VAL A 66 5.49 -3.99 -14.41
C VAL A 66 6.08 -2.80 -13.67
N LYS A 67 6.72 -3.05 -12.53
CA LYS A 67 7.20 -2.06 -11.57
C LYS A 67 6.10 -1.05 -11.24
N PRO A 68 4.98 -1.38 -10.60
CA PRO A 68 3.86 -0.43 -10.49
C PRO A 68 4.18 0.80 -9.63
N ASN A 69 3.53 1.94 -9.91
CA ASN A 69 3.59 3.15 -9.07
C ASN A 69 2.54 3.17 -7.96
N HIS A 70 1.38 2.61 -8.24
CA HIS A 70 0.23 2.58 -7.36
C HIS A 70 -0.44 1.20 -7.50
N MET A 71 -1.12 0.75 -6.45
CA MET A 71 -1.87 -0.50 -6.50
C MET A 71 -2.99 -0.48 -5.45
N SER A 72 -4.01 -1.31 -5.69
CA SER A 72 -5.05 -1.58 -4.70
C SER A 72 -5.07 -3.06 -4.36
N ALA A 73 -5.21 -3.36 -3.07
CA ALA A 73 -5.13 -4.73 -2.57
C ALA A 73 -6.00 -4.95 -1.35
N VAL A 74 -6.22 -6.20 -0.99
CA VAL A 74 -6.77 -6.55 0.32
C VAL A 74 -5.62 -6.73 1.33
N PRO A 75 -5.81 -6.40 2.63
CA PRO A 75 -4.77 -6.55 3.66
C PRO A 75 -4.09 -7.92 3.70
N ARG A 76 -4.83 -8.99 3.36
CA ARG A 76 -4.29 -10.36 3.31
C ARG A 76 -3.05 -10.50 2.43
N VAL A 77 -2.95 -9.74 1.33
CA VAL A 77 -1.78 -9.77 0.43
C VAL A 77 -0.53 -9.30 1.17
N PHE A 78 -0.65 -8.21 1.91
CA PHE A 78 0.45 -7.63 2.68
C PHE A 78 0.81 -8.47 3.90
N ASN A 79 -0.17 -9.12 4.53
CA ASN A 79 0.11 -10.11 5.59
C ASN A 79 0.99 -11.25 5.06
N ILE A 80 0.66 -11.81 3.89
CA ILE A 80 1.44 -12.90 3.28
C ILE A 80 2.85 -12.42 2.92
N ILE A 81 2.99 -11.22 2.35
CA ILE A 81 4.31 -10.66 2.01
C ILE A 81 5.13 -10.42 3.28
N TYR A 82 4.53 -9.85 4.32
CA TYR A 82 5.16 -9.63 5.62
C TYR A 82 5.67 -10.95 6.22
N ASP A 83 4.82 -11.99 6.26
CA ASP A 83 5.19 -13.30 6.80
C ASP A 83 6.36 -13.93 6.02
N LYS A 84 6.36 -13.80 4.68
CA LYS A 84 7.48 -14.27 3.83
C LYS A 84 8.77 -13.51 4.09
N ILE A 85 8.71 -12.19 4.30
CA ILE A 85 9.88 -11.37 4.67
C ILE A 85 10.42 -11.86 6.02
N GLN A 86 9.55 -12.01 7.02
CA GLN A 86 9.94 -12.48 8.35
C GLN A 86 10.61 -13.85 8.30
N GLN A 87 10.06 -14.79 7.53
CA GLN A 87 10.64 -16.12 7.33
C GLN A 87 12.01 -16.06 6.64
N GLY A 88 12.15 -15.25 5.59
CA GLY A 88 13.41 -15.10 4.86
C GLY A 88 14.52 -14.45 5.70
N VAL A 89 14.15 -13.49 6.55
CA VAL A 89 15.07 -12.84 7.49
C VAL A 89 15.46 -13.78 8.62
N ALA A 90 14.50 -14.55 9.18
CA ALA A 90 14.77 -15.49 10.27
C ALA A 90 15.68 -16.66 9.86
N ALA A 91 15.76 -16.98 8.58
CA ALA A 91 16.62 -18.04 8.05
C ALA A 91 18.13 -17.71 8.12
N ASP A 92 18.49 -16.43 8.26
CA ASP A 92 19.88 -15.97 8.28
C ASP A 92 20.11 -15.04 9.49
N PRO A 93 20.89 -15.46 10.51
CA PRO A 93 21.11 -14.67 11.72
C PRO A 93 21.70 -13.29 11.46
N VAL A 94 22.53 -13.14 10.42
CA VAL A 94 23.16 -11.86 10.07
C VAL A 94 22.11 -10.93 9.47
N LYS A 95 21.30 -11.43 8.52
CA LYS A 95 20.17 -10.64 7.98
C LYS A 95 19.18 -10.26 9.07
N LYS A 96 18.91 -11.18 10.00
CA LYS A 96 18.05 -10.91 11.15
C LYS A 96 18.57 -9.76 12.01
N GLN A 97 19.85 -9.74 12.32
CA GLN A 97 20.45 -8.67 13.11
C GLN A 97 20.28 -7.29 12.45
N PHE A 98 20.57 -7.18 11.15
CA PHE A 98 20.38 -5.92 10.42
C PHE A 98 18.91 -5.54 10.27
N PHE A 99 18.04 -6.51 10.04
CA PHE A 99 16.59 -6.26 9.94
C PHE A 99 16.00 -5.77 11.26
N ASP A 100 16.36 -6.42 12.38
CA ASP A 100 15.90 -6.02 13.72
C ASP A 100 16.41 -4.61 14.05
N ALA A 101 17.67 -4.30 13.72
CA ALA A 101 18.24 -2.97 13.89
C ALA A 101 17.52 -1.91 13.05
N ALA A 102 17.23 -2.21 11.78
CA ALA A 102 16.48 -1.34 10.88
C ALA A 102 15.06 -1.08 11.41
N CYS A 103 14.36 -2.11 11.89
CA CYS A 103 13.03 -1.96 12.49
C CYS A 103 13.07 -1.11 13.77
N ALA A 104 14.05 -1.35 14.65
CA ALA A 104 14.19 -0.58 15.88
C ALA A 104 14.49 0.90 15.60
N GLU A 105 15.33 1.18 14.59
CA GLU A 105 15.64 2.56 14.19
C GLU A 105 14.47 3.23 13.49
N ALA A 106 13.71 2.49 12.67
CA ALA A 106 12.51 2.98 12.02
C ALA A 106 11.49 3.51 13.03
N VAL A 107 11.23 2.76 14.12
CA VAL A 107 10.30 3.17 15.18
C VAL A 107 10.68 4.51 15.79
N LYS A 108 11.97 4.77 16.06
CA LYS A 108 12.44 6.05 16.60
C LYS A 108 12.29 7.21 15.62
N ASN A 109 12.28 6.91 14.32
CA ASN A 109 12.21 7.89 13.24
C ASN A 109 10.78 8.18 12.76
N ARG A 110 9.76 7.52 13.32
CA ARG A 110 8.36 7.80 13.00
C ARG A 110 7.98 9.20 13.50
N GLY A 111 7.34 9.99 12.64
CA GLY A 111 6.90 11.36 12.97
C GLY A 111 7.98 12.43 12.94
N LEU A 112 9.26 12.08 12.72
CA LEU A 112 10.31 13.07 12.49
C LEU A 112 10.16 13.69 11.09
N ALA A 113 10.30 15.01 11.01
CA ALA A 113 10.28 15.74 9.73
C ALA A 113 11.46 15.34 8.84
N GLU A 114 12.64 15.13 9.44
CA GLU A 114 13.82 14.61 8.75
C GLU A 114 14.29 13.32 9.42
N LYS A 115 14.60 12.31 8.60
CA LYS A 115 15.12 11.01 9.05
C LYS A 115 16.58 11.13 9.48
N THR A 116 16.94 10.44 10.56
CA THR A 116 18.31 10.36 11.07
C THR A 116 19.25 9.73 10.03
N LYS A 117 20.54 10.00 10.15
CA LYS A 117 21.55 9.35 9.30
C LYS A 117 21.51 7.83 9.47
N ASP A 118 21.42 7.37 10.71
CA ASP A 118 21.38 5.94 11.04
C ASP A 118 20.18 5.23 10.38
N PHE A 119 19.02 5.89 10.35
CA PHE A 119 17.87 5.39 9.61
C PHE A 119 18.17 5.29 8.12
N LYS A 120 18.73 6.34 7.50
CA LYS A 120 19.03 6.36 6.05
C LYS A 120 20.02 5.26 5.66
N ASP A 121 21.02 5.01 6.50
CA ASP A 121 22.02 3.97 6.25
C ASP A 121 21.38 2.56 6.35
N LEU A 122 20.52 2.32 7.34
CA LEU A 122 19.79 1.05 7.51
C LEU A 122 18.67 0.87 6.46
N ASP A 123 18.00 1.93 6.07
CA ASP A 123 16.99 1.96 5.00
C ASP A 123 17.63 1.55 3.67
N ALA A 124 18.76 2.18 3.31
CA ALA A 124 19.52 1.85 2.12
C ALA A 124 20.03 0.40 2.12
N LEU A 125 20.35 -0.16 3.29
CA LEU A 125 20.82 -1.54 3.41
C LEU A 125 19.70 -2.58 3.42
N VAL A 126 18.59 -2.32 4.12
CA VAL A 126 17.55 -3.33 4.42
C VAL A 126 16.26 -3.04 3.68
N PHE A 127 15.64 -1.89 3.92
CA PHE A 127 14.31 -1.59 3.41
C PHE A 127 14.31 -1.35 1.90
N SER A 128 15.39 -0.81 1.32
CA SER A 128 15.56 -0.67 -0.13
C SER A 128 15.44 -2.02 -0.86
N GLN A 129 15.96 -3.11 -0.25
CA GLN A 129 15.86 -4.46 -0.81
C GLN A 129 14.43 -4.97 -0.77
N ILE A 130 13.68 -4.64 0.28
CA ILE A 130 12.27 -5.01 0.43
C ILE A 130 11.41 -4.20 -0.53
N TRP A 131 11.65 -2.90 -0.65
CA TRP A 131 10.97 -2.02 -1.60
C TRP A 131 11.20 -2.46 -3.05
N ALA A 132 12.40 -2.96 -3.36
CA ALA A 132 12.73 -3.52 -4.67
C ALA A 132 11.87 -4.74 -5.05
N ILE A 133 11.34 -5.51 -4.09
CA ILE A 133 10.40 -6.61 -4.35
C ILE A 133 9.12 -6.10 -5.04
N PHE A 134 8.72 -4.86 -4.75
CA PHE A 134 7.56 -4.19 -5.36
C PHE A 134 7.91 -3.47 -6.68
N GLY A 135 9.12 -3.69 -7.20
CA GLY A 135 9.60 -3.07 -8.44
C GLY A 135 10.25 -1.69 -8.28
N GLY A 136 10.45 -1.23 -7.03
CA GLY A 136 11.26 -0.05 -6.73
C GLY A 136 10.71 1.28 -7.25
N ARG A 137 9.40 1.38 -7.46
CA ARG A 137 8.71 2.66 -7.78
C ARG A 137 7.31 2.78 -7.17
N LEU A 138 6.92 1.79 -6.36
CA LEU A 138 5.63 1.77 -5.70
C LEU A 138 5.60 2.85 -4.61
N LYS A 139 4.68 3.80 -4.75
CA LYS A 139 4.55 4.98 -3.87
C LYS A 139 3.69 4.69 -2.65
N HIS A 140 2.61 3.94 -2.87
CA HIS A 140 1.64 3.60 -1.83
C HIS A 140 0.70 2.49 -2.31
N VAL A 141 -0.12 2.00 -1.39
CA VAL A 141 -1.11 0.95 -1.64
C VAL A 141 -2.43 1.38 -1.01
N VAL A 142 -3.52 1.32 -1.77
CA VAL A 142 -4.87 1.48 -1.21
C VAL A 142 -5.38 0.11 -0.78
N THR A 143 -5.72 -0.01 0.50
CA THR A 143 -6.20 -1.27 1.09
C THR A 143 -7.67 -1.19 1.45
N GLY A 144 -8.40 -2.30 1.30
CA GLY A 144 -9.84 -2.35 1.60
C GLY A 144 -10.37 -3.76 1.79
N GLY A 145 -11.64 -3.85 2.19
CA GLY A 145 -12.37 -5.12 2.36
C GLY A 145 -12.06 -5.89 3.65
N ALA A 146 -11.02 -5.50 4.40
CA ALA A 146 -10.72 -6.03 5.73
C ALA A 146 -9.91 -5.00 6.54
N LYS A 147 -9.74 -5.25 7.84
CA LYS A 147 -8.91 -4.43 8.72
C LYS A 147 -7.42 -4.79 8.56
N MET A 148 -6.58 -3.82 8.24
CA MET A 148 -5.12 -4.00 8.29
C MET A 148 -4.64 -4.04 9.74
N LYS A 149 -3.67 -4.89 10.04
CA LYS A 149 -3.01 -4.88 11.35
C LYS A 149 -2.09 -3.65 11.44
N PRO A 150 -2.17 -2.85 12.52
CA PRO A 150 -1.34 -1.65 12.66
C PRO A 150 0.15 -1.92 12.54
N GLU A 151 0.62 -3.02 13.14
CA GLU A 151 2.03 -3.44 13.07
C GLU A 151 2.53 -3.63 11.62
N ILE A 152 1.70 -4.21 10.75
CA ILE A 152 2.02 -4.49 9.35
C ILE A 152 1.96 -3.21 8.53
N ALA A 153 0.92 -2.38 8.75
CA ALA A 153 0.80 -1.08 8.09
C ALA A 153 1.98 -0.15 8.40
N MET A 154 2.37 -0.07 9.67
CA MET A 154 3.51 0.72 10.11
C MET A 154 4.83 0.19 9.54
N PHE A 155 5.01 -1.14 9.51
CA PHE A 155 6.18 -1.74 8.88
C PHE A 155 6.29 -1.36 7.39
N PHE A 156 5.23 -1.50 6.62
CA PHE A 156 5.27 -1.13 5.19
C PHE A 156 5.41 0.38 4.98
N SER A 157 4.89 1.20 5.90
CA SER A 157 5.18 2.63 5.91
C SER A 157 6.66 2.92 6.17
N ASP A 158 7.33 2.18 7.06
CA ASP A 158 8.76 2.34 7.32
C ASP A 158 9.61 1.92 6.13
N VAL A 159 9.17 0.89 5.37
CA VAL A 159 9.80 0.42 4.13
C VAL A 159 9.64 1.41 2.96
N GLY A 160 8.74 2.38 3.07
CA GLY A 160 8.42 3.32 1.98
C GLY A 160 7.28 2.87 1.06
N VAL A 161 6.49 1.87 1.47
CA VAL A 161 5.27 1.41 0.79
C VAL A 161 4.06 1.61 1.72
N PRO A 162 3.70 2.84 2.09
CA PRO A 162 2.58 3.07 2.99
C PRO A 162 1.27 2.47 2.46
N THR A 163 0.58 1.73 3.31
CA THR A 163 -0.76 1.22 3.05
C THR A 163 -1.80 2.18 3.62
N TYR A 164 -2.79 2.54 2.83
CA TYR A 164 -3.87 3.45 3.20
C TYR A 164 -5.21 2.71 3.19
N ASP A 165 -5.76 2.48 4.39
CA ASP A 165 -7.00 1.75 4.55
C ASP A 165 -8.22 2.60 4.15
N GLY A 166 -9.09 2.00 3.35
CA GLY A 166 -10.42 2.49 2.99
C GLY A 166 -11.51 1.59 3.54
N TYR A 167 -12.60 2.21 3.99
CA TYR A 167 -13.82 1.54 4.41
C TYR A 167 -14.97 1.85 3.46
N GLY A 168 -15.77 0.83 3.18
CA GLY A 168 -17.06 0.96 2.53
C GLY A 168 -17.61 -0.39 2.08
N LEU A 169 -18.76 -0.34 1.41
CA LEU A 169 -19.55 -1.49 0.99
C LEU A 169 -19.92 -1.35 -0.49
N SER A 170 -20.24 -2.45 -1.15
CA SER A 170 -20.72 -2.44 -2.55
C SER A 170 -21.88 -1.46 -2.77
N GLU A 171 -22.81 -1.42 -1.82
CA GLU A 171 -24.03 -0.62 -1.79
C GLU A 171 -23.74 0.88 -1.71
N THR A 172 -22.57 1.26 -1.19
CA THR A 172 -22.14 2.66 -1.03
C THR A 172 -21.13 3.09 -2.08
N SER A 173 -20.93 2.27 -3.13
CA SER A 173 -20.09 2.59 -4.29
C SER A 173 -18.65 3.01 -3.97
N PRO A 174 -17.73 2.06 -3.83
CA PRO A 174 -17.48 1.15 -2.71
C PRO A 174 -16.74 1.79 -1.52
N VAL A 175 -16.29 3.04 -1.62
CA VAL A 175 -15.52 3.71 -0.55
C VAL A 175 -16.35 4.83 0.06
N ILE A 176 -16.54 4.78 1.37
CA ILE A 176 -17.21 5.82 2.16
C ILE A 176 -16.17 6.75 2.76
N SER A 177 -15.07 6.19 3.27
CA SER A 177 -13.98 6.92 3.89
C SER A 177 -12.65 6.19 3.65
N ASN A 178 -11.56 6.94 3.60
CA ASN A 178 -10.22 6.41 3.45
C ASN A 178 -9.19 7.27 4.17
N ASN A 179 -8.07 6.64 4.53
CA ASN A 179 -6.81 7.33 4.74
C ASN A 179 -6.21 7.72 3.38
N SER A 180 -5.37 8.75 3.36
CA SER A 180 -4.63 9.16 2.17
C SER A 180 -3.45 10.08 2.54
N PRO A 181 -2.48 10.28 1.65
CA PRO A 181 -1.42 11.28 1.84
C PRO A 181 -1.96 12.67 2.22
N GLY A 182 -3.02 13.13 1.55
CA GLY A 182 -3.63 14.44 1.81
C GLY A 182 -4.46 14.54 3.10
N ARG A 183 -4.83 13.42 3.72
CA ARG A 183 -5.71 13.36 4.92
C ARG A 183 -5.03 12.75 6.15
N GLY A 184 -3.83 12.22 5.98
CA GLY A 184 -3.10 11.45 7.00
C GLY A 184 -3.41 9.95 6.95
N ASN A 185 -2.61 9.18 7.70
CA ASN A 185 -2.73 7.73 7.78
C ASN A 185 -2.96 7.29 9.24
N LYS A 186 -4.20 6.90 9.56
CA LYS A 186 -4.59 6.40 10.88
C LYS A 186 -4.51 4.88 10.91
N TYR A 187 -3.61 4.35 11.73
CA TYR A 187 -3.42 2.90 11.86
C TYR A 187 -4.36 2.32 12.93
N GLY A 188 -5.12 1.27 12.59
CA GLY A 188 -5.83 0.44 13.56
C GLY A 188 -7.18 0.95 14.05
N GLU A 189 -7.53 2.20 13.77
CA GLU A 189 -8.90 2.68 13.94
C GLU A 189 -9.78 2.06 12.85
N GLN A 190 -10.91 1.45 13.23
CA GLN A 190 -11.96 1.28 12.24
C GLN A 190 -12.43 2.69 11.88
N LEU A 191 -12.59 2.98 10.59
CA LEU A 191 -13.26 4.20 10.14
C LEU A 191 -14.75 4.27 10.59
N THR A 192 -15.23 3.27 11.36
CA THR A 192 -16.55 3.24 12.00
C THR A 192 -16.62 4.01 13.33
N THR A 193 -15.51 4.45 13.92
CA THR A 193 -15.54 5.17 15.22
C THR A 193 -15.83 6.67 15.13
N LEU A 194 -16.18 7.21 13.96
CA LEU A 194 -16.64 8.61 13.82
C LEU A 194 -18.09 8.84 14.32
N TYR A 195 -18.75 7.81 14.85
CA TYR A 195 -20.06 7.92 15.53
C TYR A 195 -20.04 7.17 16.87
N LYS A 196 -19.27 7.71 17.83
CA LYS A 196 -19.56 7.47 19.24
C LYS A 196 -19.72 8.83 19.90
N ASP A 197 -20.99 9.20 20.10
CA ASP A 197 -21.40 10.16 21.12
C ASP A 197 -20.95 9.68 22.52
#